data_AF-A0A951XZX7-F1
#
_entry.id   AF-A0A951XZX7-F1
#
_cell.length_a   1.000
_cell.length_b   1.000
_cell.length_c   1.000
_cell.angle_alpha   90.00
_cell.angle_beta   90.00
_cell.angle_gamma   90.00
#
_symmetry.space_group_name_H-M   'P 1'
#
loop_
_entity.id
_entity.type
_entity.pdbx_description
1 polymer ?
#
loop_
_entity_poly.entity_id
_entity_poly.type
_entity_poly.pdbx_seq_one_letter_code
_entity_poly.pdbx_strand_id
1 'polypeptide(L)'
;MSPHSSLHGRYRSRSQARMLALQALCVYEAVGDAFAADLNDFLRDGLVLEDLEIEQPPPAELLAFARTLVDGAWARRPGYDDLLSRTVTHWRIGRMPPVDRNVLRLGLFELLDQREAAPAIIINEAVELARRFGDKDSPAFVNGVLDAIRRACEPGAPQAGTPATGEAGPAPAADTEAPRPAPAE
;
A
#
# COMPACT_ATOMS: atom_id res chain seq x y z
N MET A 1 19.53 30.74 -9.60
CA MET A 1 19.11 29.34 -9.37
C MET A 1 17.86 29.38 -8.51
N SER A 2 16.71 29.07 -9.08
CA SER A 2 15.41 29.27 -8.42
C SER A 2 15.07 28.08 -7.51
N PRO A 3 14.65 28.31 -6.25
CA PRO A 3 14.39 27.24 -5.27
C PRO A 3 13.20 26.32 -5.59
N HIS A 4 12.37 26.67 -6.58
CA HIS A 4 11.19 25.87 -6.95
C HIS A 4 11.49 24.58 -7.72
N SER A 5 12.60 24.50 -8.48
CA SER A 5 12.92 23.28 -9.24
C SER A 5 13.34 22.10 -8.35
N SER A 6 13.98 22.37 -7.20
CA SER A 6 14.49 21.33 -6.29
C SER A 6 13.42 20.70 -5.38
N LEU A 7 12.26 21.35 -5.22
CA LEU A 7 11.13 20.78 -4.46
C LEU A 7 10.32 19.82 -5.34
N HIS A 8 10.00 20.22 -6.57
CA HIS A 8 9.26 19.38 -7.53
C HIS A 8 10.01 18.08 -7.86
N GLY A 9 11.34 18.14 -7.99
CA GLY A 9 12.17 16.95 -8.17
C GLY A 9 12.12 15.99 -6.98
N ARG A 10 12.10 16.52 -5.75
CA ARG A 10 11.96 15.70 -4.53
C ARG A 10 10.59 15.07 -4.39
N TYR A 11 9.51 15.80 -4.71
CA TYR A 11 8.16 15.22 -4.72
C TYR A 11 8.07 14.04 -5.69
N ARG A 12 8.52 14.22 -6.94
CA ARG A 12 8.54 13.13 -7.94
C ARG A 12 9.35 11.93 -7.46
N SER A 13 10.55 12.15 -6.93
CA SER A 13 11.42 11.09 -6.42
C SER A 13 10.77 10.31 -5.26
N ARG A 14 10.07 11.00 -4.34
CA ARG A 14 9.35 10.36 -3.23
C ARG A 14 8.15 9.54 -3.71
N SER A 15 7.38 10.05 -4.68
CA SER A 15 6.28 9.28 -5.28
C SER A 15 6.82 8.04 -6.01
N GLN A 16 7.92 8.15 -6.75
CA GLN A 16 8.57 7.02 -7.42
C GLN A 16 9.07 5.95 -6.44
N ALA A 17 9.71 6.36 -5.34
CA ALA A 17 10.11 5.44 -4.28
C ALA A 17 8.92 4.71 -3.64
N ARG A 18 7.77 5.37 -3.46
CA ARG A 18 6.54 4.72 -2.95
C ARG A 18 5.99 3.69 -3.93
N MET A 19 6.01 3.99 -5.22
CA MET A 19 5.59 3.02 -6.26
C MET A 19 6.48 1.78 -6.24
N LEU A 20 7.80 1.97 -6.17
CA LEU A 20 8.76 0.89 -6.08
C LEU A 20 8.60 0.08 -4.77
N ALA A 21 8.36 0.76 -3.66
CA ALA A 21 8.08 0.12 -2.38
C ALA A 21 6.80 -0.72 -2.39
N LEU A 22 5.73 -0.22 -3.02
CA LEU A 22 4.48 -0.97 -3.17
C LEU A 22 4.69 -2.25 -3.98
N GLN A 23 5.40 -2.19 -5.10
CA GLN A 23 5.72 -3.37 -5.90
C GLN A 23 6.52 -4.40 -5.09
N ALA A 24 7.55 -3.95 -4.37
CA ALA A 24 8.35 -4.81 -3.50
C ALA A 24 7.51 -5.46 -2.38
N LEU A 25 6.58 -4.72 -1.76
CA LEU A 25 5.68 -5.25 -0.74
C LEU A 25 4.72 -6.31 -1.29
N CYS A 26 4.20 -6.12 -2.51
CA CYS A 26 3.37 -7.12 -3.18
C CYS A 26 4.17 -8.42 -3.46
N VAL A 27 5.44 -8.30 -3.87
CA VAL A 27 6.31 -9.47 -4.06
C VAL A 27 6.64 -10.14 -2.72
N TYR A 28 6.97 -9.36 -1.68
CA TYR A 28 7.16 -9.87 -0.32
C TYR A 28 5.96 -10.68 0.17
N GLU A 29 4.74 -10.20 -0.09
CA GLU A 29 3.54 -10.90 0.33
C GLU A 29 3.33 -12.23 -0.41
N ALA A 30 3.74 -12.30 -1.69
CA ALA A 30 3.64 -13.52 -2.48
C ALA A 30 4.74 -14.54 -2.15
N VAL A 31 5.97 -14.09 -1.90
CA VAL A 31 7.17 -14.92 -1.78
C VAL A 31 7.57 -15.16 -0.31
N GLY A 32 7.20 -14.25 0.60
CA GLY A 32 7.56 -14.29 2.00
C GLY A 32 9.00 -13.87 2.28
N ASP A 33 9.51 -14.25 3.46
CA ASP A 33 10.79 -13.77 3.98
C ASP A 33 12.02 -14.18 3.13
N ALA A 34 11.89 -15.16 2.24
CA ALA A 34 12.93 -15.54 1.29
C ALA A 34 13.31 -14.39 0.34
N PHE A 35 12.35 -13.49 0.03
CA PHE A 35 12.58 -12.33 -0.83
C PHE A 35 13.53 -11.29 -0.23
N ALA A 36 13.80 -11.35 1.07
CA ALA A 36 14.71 -10.40 1.71
C ALA A 36 16.13 -10.40 1.14
N ALA A 37 16.59 -11.56 0.64
CA ALA A 37 17.89 -11.68 -0.03
C ALA A 37 17.92 -10.93 -1.37
N ASP A 38 16.80 -10.92 -2.09
CA ASP A 38 16.68 -10.39 -3.45
C ASP A 38 16.17 -8.94 -3.47
N LEU A 39 15.70 -8.40 -2.34
CA LEU A 39 15.09 -7.07 -2.25
C LEU A 39 15.96 -5.96 -2.82
N ASN A 40 17.27 -5.97 -2.52
CA ASN A 40 18.17 -4.93 -3.03
C ASN A 40 18.30 -4.95 -4.55
N ASP A 41 18.31 -6.15 -5.12
CA ASP A 41 18.43 -6.34 -6.57
C ASP A 41 17.10 -5.99 -7.24
N PHE A 42 15.99 -6.37 -6.63
CA PHE A 42 14.65 -5.95 -7.06
C PHE A 42 14.51 -4.41 -7.10
N LEU A 43 14.88 -3.71 -6.02
CA LEU A 43 14.78 -2.25 -5.96
C LEU A 43 15.68 -1.56 -6.99
N ARG A 44 16.88 -2.10 -7.24
CA ARG A 44 17.84 -1.51 -8.18
C ARG A 44 17.47 -1.74 -9.63
N ASP A 45 17.05 -2.96 -9.95
CA ASP A 45 16.89 -3.40 -11.32
C ASP A 45 15.47 -3.08 -11.84
N GLY A 46 14.57 -2.67 -10.94
CA GLY A 46 13.30 -2.00 -11.30
C GLY A 46 12.38 -2.86 -12.14
N LEU A 47 12.56 -4.19 -12.11
CA LEU A 47 11.63 -5.09 -12.74
C LEU A 47 10.40 -5.15 -11.84
N VAL A 48 9.24 -4.90 -12.44
CA VAL A 48 7.92 -5.51 -12.15
C VAL A 48 6.80 -4.45 -12.13
N LEU A 49 6.23 -4.28 -13.34
CA LEU A 49 4.82 -4.00 -13.69
C LEU A 49 4.47 -2.66 -14.37
N GLU A 50 5.20 -1.56 -14.20
CA GLU A 50 4.89 -0.30 -14.91
C GLU A 50 6.11 0.57 -15.21
N ASP A 51 6.03 1.37 -16.27
CA ASP A 51 6.98 2.43 -16.61
C ASP A 51 6.92 3.53 -15.52
N LEU A 52 7.81 3.42 -14.52
CA LEU A 52 7.90 4.36 -13.40
C LEU A 52 8.67 5.65 -13.75
N GLU A 53 9.18 5.76 -14.98
CA GLU A 53 10.01 6.88 -15.45
C GLU A 53 11.20 7.18 -14.51
N ILE A 54 11.74 6.15 -13.87
CA ILE A 54 12.91 6.26 -12.98
C ILE A 54 14.17 6.25 -13.86
N GLU A 55 15.08 7.19 -13.60
CA GLU A 55 16.40 7.22 -14.25
C GLU A 55 17.18 5.94 -13.93
N GLN A 56 17.87 5.36 -14.92
CA GLN A 56 18.67 4.16 -14.72
C GLN A 56 20.18 4.49 -14.74
N PRO A 57 20.95 4.10 -13.69
CA PRO A 57 20.50 3.43 -12.47
C PRO A 57 19.68 4.37 -11.53
N PRO A 58 18.75 3.84 -10.72
CA PRO A 58 17.94 4.65 -9.82
C PRO A 58 18.80 5.50 -8.87
N PRO A 59 18.42 6.75 -8.58
CA PRO A 59 19.13 7.58 -7.62
C PRO A 59 19.23 6.91 -6.24
N ALA A 60 20.40 6.98 -5.61
CA ALA A 60 20.64 6.33 -4.32
C ALA A 60 19.66 6.78 -3.21
N GLU A 61 19.26 8.05 -3.20
CA GLU A 61 18.28 8.57 -2.24
C GLU A 61 16.89 7.96 -2.45
N LEU A 62 16.48 7.75 -3.71
CA LEU A 62 15.21 7.10 -4.05
C LEU A 62 15.21 5.65 -3.55
N LEU A 63 16.30 4.91 -3.81
CA LEU A 63 16.46 3.53 -3.36
C LEU A 63 16.47 3.42 -1.83
N ALA A 64 17.18 4.32 -1.14
CA ALA A 64 17.24 4.35 0.32
C ALA A 64 15.86 4.63 0.93
N PHE A 65 15.09 5.54 0.32
CA PHE A 65 13.75 5.84 0.77
C PHE A 65 12.78 4.67 0.52
N ALA A 66 12.78 4.11 -0.70
CA ALA A 66 11.98 2.93 -1.02
C ALA A 66 12.30 1.76 -0.07
N ARG A 67 13.59 1.53 0.23
CA ARG A 67 14.03 0.51 1.17
C ARG A 67 13.48 0.73 2.58
N THR A 68 13.57 1.96 3.08
CA THR A 68 13.02 2.34 4.39
C THR A 68 11.52 2.03 4.47
N LEU A 69 10.78 2.39 3.42
CA LEU A 69 9.35 2.13 3.32
C LEU A 69 9.02 0.64 3.37
N VAL A 70 9.71 -0.18 2.56
CA VAL A 70 9.47 -1.63 2.48
C VAL A 70 9.78 -2.30 3.81
N ASP A 71 10.97 -2.07 4.37
CA ASP A 71 11.40 -2.72 5.61
C ASP A 71 10.48 -2.35 6.78
N GLY A 72 10.14 -1.06 6.89
CA GLY A 72 9.26 -0.55 7.93
C GLY A 72 7.85 -1.12 7.84
N ALA A 73 7.25 -1.06 6.64
CA ALA A 73 5.90 -1.58 6.41
C ALA A 73 5.83 -3.11 6.61
N TRP A 74 6.81 -3.86 6.11
CA TRP A 74 6.84 -5.32 6.20
C TRP A 74 7.03 -5.82 7.64
N ALA A 75 7.93 -5.19 8.40
CA ALA A 75 8.22 -5.59 9.78
C ALA A 75 7.01 -5.36 10.71
N ARG A 76 6.24 -4.30 10.44
CA ARG A 76 5.09 -3.89 11.25
C ARG A 76 3.75 -4.44 10.79
N ARG A 77 3.71 -5.17 9.65
CA ARG A 77 2.49 -5.68 9.01
C ARG A 77 1.46 -6.31 9.96
N PRO A 78 1.82 -7.13 10.99
CA PRO A 78 0.79 -7.77 11.80
C PRO A 78 0.03 -6.75 12.67
N GLY A 79 0.73 -5.71 13.13
CA GLY A 79 0.11 -4.62 13.90
C GLY A 79 -0.77 -3.72 13.03
N TYR A 80 -0.36 -3.47 11.79
CA TYR A 80 -1.22 -2.75 10.83
C TYR A 80 -2.45 -3.56 10.46
N ASP A 81 -2.32 -4.87 10.24
CA ASP A 81 -3.44 -5.74 9.89
C ASP A 81 -4.47 -5.81 11.04
N ASP A 82 -4.01 -5.85 12.30
CA ASP A 82 -4.89 -5.75 13.46
C ASP A 82 -5.61 -4.38 13.50
N LEU A 83 -4.88 -3.28 13.32
CA LEU A 83 -5.47 -1.94 13.29
C LEU A 83 -6.51 -1.80 12.17
N LEU A 84 -6.18 -2.24 10.96
CA LEU A 84 -7.08 -2.24 9.81
C LEU A 84 -8.33 -3.09 10.06
N SER A 85 -8.19 -4.26 10.69
CA SER A 85 -9.32 -5.14 11.01
C SER A 85 -10.32 -4.51 11.98
N ARG A 86 -9.85 -3.59 12.85
CA ARG A 86 -10.70 -2.84 13.80
C ARG A 86 -11.37 -1.65 13.14
N THR A 87 -10.75 -1.06 12.12
CA THR A 87 -11.30 0.10 11.40
C THR A 87 -12.30 -0.32 10.33
N VAL A 88 -12.00 -1.36 9.54
CA VAL A 88 -12.85 -1.77 8.41
C VAL A 88 -13.94 -2.70 8.91
N THR A 89 -15.12 -2.14 9.18
CA THR A 89 -16.28 -2.92 9.66
C THR A 89 -16.81 -3.80 8.51
N HIS A 90 -16.88 -5.12 8.70
CA HIS A 90 -17.37 -6.15 7.75
C HIS A 90 -16.38 -6.68 6.68
N TRP A 91 -15.14 -6.19 6.60
CA TRP A 91 -14.16 -6.73 5.64
C TRP A 91 -13.09 -7.56 6.36
N ARG A 92 -12.88 -8.81 5.93
CA ARG A 92 -11.70 -9.57 6.34
C ARG A 92 -10.50 -9.10 5.53
N ILE A 93 -9.44 -8.63 6.20
CA ILE A 93 -8.18 -8.17 5.56
C ILE A 93 -7.64 -9.17 4.52
N GLY A 94 -7.81 -10.47 4.76
CA GLY A 94 -7.42 -11.53 3.82
C GLY A 94 -8.21 -11.59 2.50
N ARG A 95 -9.33 -10.87 2.36
CA ARG A 95 -10.08 -10.73 1.10
C ARG A 95 -9.80 -9.43 0.35
N MET A 96 -8.98 -8.56 0.93
CA MET A 96 -8.57 -7.32 0.29
C MET A 96 -7.60 -7.64 -0.87
N PRO A 97 -7.71 -6.96 -2.02
CA PRO A 97 -6.69 -7.05 -3.06
C PRO A 97 -5.29 -6.79 -2.47
N PRO A 98 -4.25 -7.55 -2.90
CA PRO A 98 -2.90 -7.35 -2.37
C PRO A 98 -2.40 -5.91 -2.51
N VAL A 99 -2.74 -5.25 -3.62
CA VAL A 99 -2.39 -3.84 -3.85
C VAL A 99 -2.99 -2.94 -2.77
N ASP A 100 -4.31 -2.96 -2.58
CA ASP A 100 -4.99 -2.12 -1.58
C ASP A 100 -4.46 -2.36 -0.17
N ARG A 101 -4.24 -3.63 0.18
CA ARG A 101 -3.70 -4.00 1.50
C ARG A 101 -2.30 -3.45 1.71
N ASN A 102 -1.42 -3.56 0.72
CA ASN A 102 -0.06 -3.05 0.84
C ASN A 102 0.01 -1.52 0.74
N VAL A 103 -0.88 -0.86 -0.01
CA VAL A 103 -1.05 0.60 0.01
C VAL A 103 -1.44 1.08 1.40
N LEU A 104 -2.42 0.42 2.05
CA LEU A 104 -2.82 0.76 3.41
C LEU A 104 -1.69 0.55 4.42
N ARG A 105 -0.98 -0.59 4.36
CA ARG A 105 0.19 -0.85 5.24
C ARG A 105 1.28 0.21 5.06
N LEU A 106 1.58 0.57 3.81
CA LEU A 106 2.56 1.61 3.48
C LEU A 106 2.13 2.97 4.03
N GLY A 107 0.88 3.37 3.80
CA GLY A 107 0.31 4.61 4.33
C GLY A 107 0.32 4.65 5.87
N LEU A 108 0.03 3.53 6.52
CA LEU A 108 0.08 3.43 7.99
C LEU A 108 1.50 3.55 8.55
N PHE A 109 2.49 2.95 7.89
CA PHE A 109 3.89 3.13 8.27
C PHE A 109 4.30 4.60 8.21
N GLU A 110 3.98 5.28 7.11
CA GLU A 110 4.29 6.70 6.98
C GLU A 110 3.54 7.58 7.99
N LEU A 111 2.25 7.31 8.23
CA LEU A 111 1.42 8.07 9.16
C LEU A 111 1.83 7.89 10.63
N LEU A 112 2.16 6.67 11.03
CA LEU A 112 2.31 6.32 12.44
C LEU A 112 3.76 6.33 12.91
N ASP A 113 4.68 5.88 12.06
CA ASP A 113 6.06 5.56 12.48
C ASP A 113 7.11 6.45 11.83
N GLN A 114 7.00 6.73 10.53
CA GLN A 114 8.00 7.56 9.83
C GLN A 114 7.77 9.07 10.02
N ARG A 115 6.53 9.54 9.84
CA ARG A 115 6.09 10.94 10.07
C ARG A 115 6.94 12.03 9.41
N GLU A 116 7.58 11.73 8.28
CA GLU A 116 8.41 12.71 7.53
C GLU A 116 7.59 13.73 6.72
N ALA A 117 6.32 13.43 6.43
CA ALA A 117 5.43 14.28 5.65
C ALA A 117 4.12 14.57 6.40
N ALA A 118 3.43 15.64 6.02
CA ALA A 118 2.13 15.96 6.59
C ALA A 118 1.11 14.83 6.29
N PRO A 119 0.21 14.49 7.22
CA PRO A 119 -0.76 13.40 7.03
C PRO A 119 -1.57 13.50 5.74
N ALA A 120 -1.97 14.73 5.35
CA ALA A 120 -2.70 14.97 4.10
C ALA A 120 -1.88 14.59 2.85
N ILE A 121 -0.57 14.82 2.86
CA ILE A 121 0.32 14.43 1.76
C ILE A 121 0.41 12.90 1.70
N ILE A 122 0.62 12.23 2.84
CA ILE A 122 0.73 10.77 2.91
C ILE A 122 -0.56 10.10 2.40
N ILE A 123 -1.73 10.58 2.84
CA ILE A 123 -3.02 10.06 2.41
C ILE A 123 -3.20 10.28 0.90
N ASN A 124 -2.89 11.48 0.39
CA ASN A 124 -2.97 11.75 -1.04
C ASN A 124 -2.07 10.83 -1.86
N GLU A 125 -0.83 10.60 -1.43
CA GLU A 125 0.10 9.68 -2.10
C GLU A 125 -0.43 8.24 -2.10
N ALA A 126 -0.98 7.77 -0.98
CA ALA A 126 -1.59 6.44 -0.91
C ALA A 126 -2.82 6.31 -1.84
N VAL A 127 -3.64 7.36 -1.93
CA VAL A 127 -4.79 7.41 -2.86
C VAL A 127 -4.34 7.37 -4.32
N GLU A 128 -3.26 8.06 -4.67
CA GLU A 128 -2.70 8.03 -6.03
C GLU A 128 -2.07 6.67 -6.36
N LEU A 129 -1.43 5.99 -5.41
CA LEU A 129 -1.01 4.59 -5.59
C LEU A 129 -2.21 3.67 -5.85
N ALA A 130 -3.27 3.79 -5.05
CA ALA A 130 -4.49 3.02 -5.20
C ALA A 130 -5.17 3.29 -6.55
N ARG A 131 -5.12 4.53 -7.03
CA ARG A 131 -5.65 4.92 -8.35
C ARG A 131 -4.85 4.30 -9.48
N ARG A 132 -3.53 4.22 -9.33
CA ARG A 132 -2.62 3.74 -10.35
C ARG A 132 -2.62 2.20 -10.45
N PHE A 133 -2.60 1.51 -9.32
CA PHE A 133 -2.39 0.06 -9.27
C PHE A 133 -3.61 -0.75 -8.82
N GLY A 134 -4.61 -0.10 -8.22
CA GLY A 134 -5.81 -0.75 -7.70
C GLY A 134 -7.00 -0.73 -8.67
N ASP A 135 -8.16 -1.14 -8.17
CA ASP A 135 -9.41 -1.10 -8.91
C ASP A 135 -10.07 0.28 -8.85
N LYS A 136 -11.16 0.46 -9.60
CA LYS A 136 -11.93 1.72 -9.67
C LYS A 136 -12.34 2.28 -8.30
N ASP A 137 -12.64 1.40 -7.35
CA ASP A 137 -13.14 1.78 -6.02
C ASP A 137 -12.01 1.94 -4.98
N SER A 138 -10.79 1.49 -5.30
CA SER A 138 -9.62 1.52 -4.41
C SER A 138 -9.26 2.93 -3.89
N PRO A 139 -9.27 4.01 -4.70
CA PRO A 139 -8.92 5.35 -4.21
C PRO A 139 -9.83 5.84 -3.09
N ALA A 140 -11.14 5.65 -3.25
CA ALA A 140 -12.13 6.09 -2.25
C ALA A 140 -12.03 5.24 -0.98
N PHE A 141 -11.83 3.94 -1.14
CA PHE A 141 -11.63 3.01 -0.05
C PHE A 141 -10.39 3.35 0.79
N VAL A 142 -9.21 3.48 0.14
CA VAL A 142 -7.94 3.82 0.82
C VAL A 142 -8.03 5.15 1.55
N ASN A 143 -8.61 6.17 0.90
CA ASN A 143 -8.80 7.48 1.53
C ASN A 143 -9.61 7.36 2.83
N GLY A 144 -10.78 6.71 2.75
CA GLY A 144 -11.69 6.57 3.89
C GLY A 144 -11.06 5.83 5.08
N VAL A 145 -10.31 4.77 4.81
CA VAL A 145 -9.67 3.97 5.86
C VAL A 145 -8.53 4.75 6.54
N LEU A 146 -7.64 5.36 5.77
CA LEU A 146 -6.51 6.11 6.35
C LEU A 146 -6.97 7.35 7.12
N ASP A 147 -8.00 8.06 6.64
CA ASP A 147 -8.58 9.18 7.38
C ASP A 147 -9.24 8.73 8.68
N ALA A 148 -9.97 7.61 8.67
CA ALA A 148 -10.60 7.08 9.87
C ALA A 148 -9.54 6.74 10.94
N ILE A 149 -8.44 6.10 10.55
CA ILE A 149 -7.33 5.78 11.46
C ILE A 149 -6.63 7.04 11.97
N ARG A 150 -6.31 7.98 11.07
CA ARG A 150 -5.70 9.26 11.45
C ARG A 150 -6.51 9.97 12.52
N ARG A 151 -7.83 10.08 12.35
CA ARG A 151 -8.74 10.72 13.31
C ARG A 151 -8.81 9.97 14.64
N ALA A 152 -8.78 8.65 14.63
CA ALA A 152 -8.77 7.83 15.84
C ALA A 152 -7.47 8.00 16.66
N CYS A 153 -6.35 8.35 16.01
CA CYS A 153 -5.07 8.60 16.66
C CYS A 153 -4.87 10.04 17.16
N GLU A 154 -5.77 10.98 16.82
CA GLU A 154 -5.69 12.37 17.32
C GLU A 154 -6.26 12.46 18.75
N PRO A 155 -5.49 13.00 19.73
CA PRO A 155 -5.99 13.14 21.10
C PRO A 155 -7.12 14.17 21.16
N GLY A 156 -8.35 13.71 21.46
CA GLY A 156 -9.53 14.56 21.65
C GLY A 156 -10.66 14.41 20.62
N ALA A 157 -10.60 13.44 19.70
CA ALA A 157 -11.65 13.25 18.71
C ALA A 157 -12.99 12.78 19.35
N PRO A 158 -14.14 13.41 19.03
CA PRO A 158 -15.45 12.89 19.42
C PRO A 158 -15.72 11.56 18.70
N GLN A 159 -15.97 10.51 19.49
CA GLN A 159 -16.41 9.23 18.95
C GLN A 159 -17.87 9.33 18.48
N ALA A 160 -18.09 9.53 17.19
CA ALA A 160 -19.21 9.00 16.39
C ALA A 160 -19.26 9.65 14.99
N GLY A 161 -19.46 8.81 13.97
CA GLY A 161 -19.88 9.28 12.63
C GLY A 161 -19.51 8.33 11.49
N THR A 162 -20.28 7.25 11.36
CA THR A 162 -20.55 6.41 10.17
C THR A 162 -19.36 5.72 9.47
N PRO A 163 -19.37 4.38 9.36
CA PRO A 163 -18.36 3.65 8.60
C PRO A 163 -18.47 4.00 7.11
N ALA A 164 -17.34 3.96 6.41
CA ALA A 164 -17.29 4.00 4.96
C ALA A 164 -18.09 2.83 4.40
N THR A 165 -19.38 3.03 4.11
CA THR A 165 -20.17 2.14 3.27
C THR A 165 -19.68 2.31 1.85
N GLY A 166 -18.59 1.63 1.51
CA GLY A 166 -18.32 1.28 0.13
C GLY A 166 -19.34 0.22 -0.26
N GLU A 167 -20.38 0.61 -0.98
CA GLU A 167 -21.20 -0.35 -1.74
C GLU A 167 -20.33 -0.96 -2.83
N ALA A 168 -19.52 -1.95 -2.47
CA ALA A 168 -19.01 -2.92 -3.42
C ALA A 168 -20.19 -3.80 -3.82
N GLY A 169 -20.49 -3.83 -5.12
CA GLY A 169 -21.51 -4.71 -5.70
C GLY A 169 -21.35 -6.17 -5.27
N PRO A 170 -22.39 -7.00 -5.43
CA PRO A 170 -22.40 -8.36 -4.92
C PRO A 170 -21.20 -9.14 -5.46
N ALA A 171 -20.52 -9.85 -4.56
CA ALA A 171 -19.37 -10.68 -4.85
C ALA A 171 -19.62 -11.59 -6.07
N PRO A 172 -18.64 -11.79 -6.97
CA PRO A 172 -18.72 -12.90 -7.89
C PRO A 172 -18.75 -14.19 -7.06
N ALA A 173 -19.80 -14.98 -7.24
CA ALA A 173 -19.91 -16.29 -6.64
C ALA A 173 -18.68 -17.10 -7.04
N ALA A 174 -17.91 -17.54 -6.05
CA ALA A 174 -16.89 -18.54 -6.27
C ALA A 174 -17.62 -19.84 -6.64
N ASP A 175 -17.60 -20.18 -7.93
CA ASP A 175 -17.96 -21.52 -8.40
C ASP A 175 -17.09 -22.52 -7.65
N THR A 176 -17.71 -23.22 -6.71
CA THR A 176 -17.15 -24.40 -6.09
C THR A 176 -17.24 -25.51 -7.14
N GLU A 177 -16.21 -25.64 -7.97
CA GLU A 177 -16.08 -26.82 -8.82
C GLU A 177 -15.74 -28.02 -7.93
N ALA A 178 -16.75 -28.85 -7.68
CA ALA A 178 -16.63 -30.13 -7.01
C ALA A 178 -15.65 -31.05 -7.77
N PRO A 179 -14.90 -31.93 -7.09
CA PRO A 179 -13.94 -32.80 -7.75
C PRO A 179 -14.67 -33.82 -8.64
N ARG A 180 -14.25 -33.94 -9.91
CA ARG A 180 -14.72 -35.00 -10.81
C ARG A 180 -14.41 -36.38 -10.21
N PRO A 181 -15.36 -37.33 -10.23
CA PRO A 181 -15.05 -38.71 -9.86
C PRO A 181 -14.14 -39.33 -10.93
N ALA A 182 -13.17 -40.13 -10.46
CA ALA A 182 -12.32 -40.96 -11.31
C ALA A 182 -13.17 -41.95 -12.12
N PRO A 183 -12.81 -42.25 -13.39
CA PRO A 183 -13.48 -43.30 -14.13
C PRO A 183 -13.13 -44.67 -13.51
N ALA A 184 -14.17 -45.47 -13.30
CA ALA A 184 -14.05 -46.89 -12.97
C ALA A 184 -13.83 -47.71 -14.25
N GLU A 185 -12.84 -48.60 -14.18
CA GLU A 185 -12.47 -49.71 -15.08
C GLU A 185 -12.15 -49.44 -16.56
#